data_AF-Q0JKB9-F1
#
_entry.id   AF-Q0JKB9-F1
#
_cell.length_a   1.000
_cell.length_b   1.000
_cell.length_c   1.000
_cell.angle_alpha   90.00
_cell.angle_beta   90.00
_cell.angle_gamma   90.00
#
_symmetry.space_group_name_H-M   'P 1'
#
loop_
_entity.id
_entity.type
_entity.pdbx_description
1 polymer ?
#
loop_
_entity_poly.entity_id
_entity_poly.type
_entity_poly.pdbx_seq_one_letter_code
_entity_poly.pdbx_strand_id
1 'polypeptide(L)'
;YAHFRFQADPPDPSKIRKEDIIGVIVLLLTCSYMGQEFIRVGYYVNNDNDDEQLREEPPAKLLIDRVQRNILADKPSVTKFPINFHPETSAGAGQEQQQQQQSGSPENHPNQGSKPNPDQ
;
A
#
# COMPACT_ATOMS: atom_id res chain seq x y z
N TYR A 1 -25.87 -5.24 9.33
CA TYR A 1 -24.56 -4.67 8.97
C TYR A 1 -24.68 -3.16 8.91
N ALA A 2 -23.72 -2.43 9.45
CA ALA A 2 -23.65 -0.98 9.25
C ALA A 2 -23.04 -0.71 7.86
N HIS A 3 -23.58 0.28 7.15
CA HIS A 3 -23.08 0.73 5.85
C HIS A 3 -23.06 2.27 5.85
N PHE A 4 -22.01 2.86 5.29
CA PHE A 4 -21.89 4.30 5.13
C PHE A 4 -21.39 4.63 3.72
N ARG A 5 -21.72 5.84 3.25
CA ARG A 5 -21.22 6.37 1.98
C ARG A 5 -20.16 7.42 2.29
N PHE A 6 -18.97 7.24 1.71
CA PHE A 6 -17.90 8.24 1.76
C PHE A 6 -17.81 8.97 0.41
N GLN A 7 -17.73 10.29 0.45
CA GLN A 7 -17.50 11.13 -0.73
C GLN A 7 -16.44 12.18 -0.37
N ALA A 8 -15.52 12.42 -1.29
CA ALA A 8 -14.46 13.40 -1.14
C ALA A 8 -14.22 14.10 -2.48
N ASP A 9 -13.78 15.36 -2.40
CA ASP A 9 -13.38 16.15 -3.56
C ASP A 9 -12.11 15.58 -4.21
N PRO A 10 -11.89 15.81 -5.52
CA PRO A 10 -10.64 15.42 -6.18
C PRO A 10 -9.43 16.16 -5.59
N PRO A 11 -8.21 15.62 -5.73
CA PRO A 11 -7.00 16.34 -5.36
C PRO A 11 -6.81 17.57 -6.25
N ASP A 12 -6.17 18.60 -5.71
CA ASP A 12 -5.80 19.82 -6.44
C ASP A 12 -4.65 19.52 -7.43
N PRO A 13 -4.90 19.58 -8.75
CA PRO A 13 -3.89 19.25 -9.76
C PRO A 13 -2.66 20.16 -9.72
N SER A 14 -2.77 21.38 -9.19
CA SER A 14 -1.64 22.31 -9.10
C SER A 14 -0.59 21.89 -8.06
N LYS A 15 -0.96 20.98 -7.15
CA LYS A 15 -0.09 20.43 -6.11
C LYS A 15 0.56 19.10 -6.51
N ILE A 16 0.22 18.58 -7.69
CA ILE A 16 0.75 17.33 -8.22
C ILE A 16 1.81 17.68 -9.27
N ARG A 17 2.93 16.97 -9.28
CA ARG A 17 3.93 17.15 -10.34
C ARG A 17 3.31 16.74 -11.68
N LYS A 18 3.60 17.48 -12.75
CA LYS A 18 2.92 17.28 -14.04
C LYS A 18 3.10 15.86 -14.58
N GLU A 19 4.27 15.29 -14.35
CA GLU A 19 4.65 13.92 -14.70
C GLU A 19 3.88 12.84 -13.92
N ASP A 20 3.30 13.16 -12.75
CA ASP A 20 2.56 12.20 -11.91
C ASP A 20 1.04 12.27 -12.14
N ILE A 21 0.55 13.18 -12.98
CA ILE A 21 -0.90 13.34 -13.20
C ILE A 21 -1.43 12.18 -14.06
N ILE A 22 -0.67 11.76 -15.07
CA ILE A 22 -0.98 10.62 -15.94
C ILE A 22 -0.23 9.39 -15.45
N GLY A 23 -0.85 8.22 -15.60
CA GLY A 23 -0.31 6.93 -15.21
C GLY A 23 -0.97 6.36 -13.96
N VAL A 24 -0.32 5.34 -13.40
CA VAL A 24 -0.87 4.55 -12.31
C VAL A 24 -0.51 5.17 -10.96
N ILE A 25 -1.55 5.45 -10.17
CA ILE A 25 -1.45 5.91 -8.78
C ILE A 25 -2.24 4.97 -7.86
N VAL A 26 -2.23 5.27 -6.55
CA VAL A 26 -3.00 4.53 -5.55
C VAL A 26 -3.91 5.46 -4.76
N LEU A 27 -5.20 5.14 -4.69
CA LEU A 27 -6.15 5.71 -3.75
C LEU A 27 -6.11 4.90 -2.45
N LEU A 28 -5.88 5.54 -1.31
CA LEU A 28 -5.85 4.89 0.00
C LEU A 28 -7.02 5.32 0.87
N LEU A 29 -7.80 4.36 1.34
CA LEU A 29 -8.74 4.53 2.45
C LEU A 29 -8.09 3.96 3.71
N THR A 30 -7.79 4.84 4.66
CA THR A 30 -7.24 4.47 5.96
C THR A 30 -8.32 4.60 7.03
N CYS A 31 -8.53 3.55 7.81
CA CYS A 31 -9.40 3.60 8.98
C CYS A 31 -8.56 3.50 10.25
N SER A 32 -8.82 4.41 11.19
CA SER A 32 -8.18 4.45 12.49
C SER A 32 -9.21 4.43 13.61
N TYR A 33 -8.81 3.90 14.76
CA TYR A 33 -9.55 3.96 16.00
C TYR A 33 -8.61 4.51 17.07
N MET A 34 -9.05 5.57 17.77
CA MET A 34 -8.24 6.26 18.79
C MET A 34 -6.84 6.65 18.27
N GLY A 35 -6.77 7.14 17.03
CA GLY A 35 -5.52 7.55 16.38
C GLY A 35 -4.63 6.40 15.90
N GLN A 36 -4.98 5.15 16.18
CA GLN A 36 -4.26 3.97 15.69
C GLN A 36 -4.92 3.43 14.43
N GLU A 37 -4.18 3.40 13.33
CA GLU A 37 -4.62 2.77 12.08
C GLU A 37 -4.76 1.27 12.28
N PHE A 38 -5.90 0.69 11.88
CA PHE A 38 -6.14 -0.75 11.98
C PHE A 38 -6.37 -1.42 10.62
N ILE A 39 -6.73 -0.65 9.60
CA ILE A 39 -6.88 -1.15 8.23
C ILE A 39 -6.62 -0.06 7.20
N ARG A 40 -5.97 -0.47 6.11
CA ARG A 40 -5.76 0.30 4.90
C ARG A 40 -6.28 -0.48 3.71
N VAL A 41 -7.06 0.19 2.88
CA VAL A 41 -7.56 -0.36 1.60
C VAL A 41 -7.04 0.53 0.49
N GLY A 42 -6.20 -0.04 -0.37
CA GLY A 42 -5.62 0.63 -1.53
C GLY A 42 -6.30 0.17 -2.82
N TYR A 43 -6.58 1.11 -3.71
CA TYR A 43 -7.05 0.84 -5.07
C TYR A 43 -6.06 1.42 -6.07
N TYR A 44 -5.67 0.62 -7.05
CA TYR A 44 -4.95 1.14 -8.20
C TYR A 44 -5.89 2.01 -9.03
N VAL A 45 -5.43 3.20 -9.36
CA VAL A 45 -6.14 4.14 -10.24
C VAL A 45 -5.23 4.42 -11.42
N ASN A 46 -5.72 4.21 -12.62
CA ASN A 46 -5.03 4.60 -13.83
C ASN A 46 -5.63 5.91 -14.35
N ASN A 47 -4.80 6.96 -14.44
CA ASN A 47 -5.18 8.26 -14.97
C ASN A 47 -4.68 8.36 -16.42
N ASP A 48 -5.58 8.47 -17.38
CA ASP A 48 -5.24 8.57 -18.81
C ASP A 48 -6.06 9.66 -19.50
N ASN A 49 -5.59 10.11 -20.67
CA ASN A 49 -6.39 10.98 -21.53
C ASN A 49 -7.64 10.23 -22.05
N ASP A 50 -8.76 10.93 -22.19
CA ASP A 50 -10.04 10.40 -22.65
C ASP A 50 -10.03 9.94 -24.12
N ASP A 51 -9.28 10.63 -24.98
CA ASP A 51 -9.21 10.37 -26.43
C ASP A 51 -7.91 9.66 -26.87
N GLU A 52 -8.01 8.73 -27.82
CA GLU A 52 -6.87 7.96 -28.36
C GLU A 52 -5.81 8.84 -29.03
N GLN A 53 -6.24 9.88 -29.76
CA GLN A 53 -5.35 10.86 -30.38
C GLN A 53 -4.48 11.59 -29.35
N LEU A 54 -5.03 11.93 -28.18
CA LEU A 54 -4.29 12.59 -27.10
C LEU A 54 -3.29 11.65 -26.41
N ARG A 55 -3.44 10.33 -26.61
CA ARG A 55 -2.48 9.33 -26.10
C ARG A 55 -1.34 9.11 -27.08
N GLU A 56 -1.63 9.05 -28.39
CA GLU A 56 -0.62 8.88 -29.44
C GLU A 56 0.22 10.14 -29.66
N GLU A 57 -0.43 11.31 -29.64
CA GLU A 57 0.21 12.62 -29.77
C GLU A 57 -0.07 13.48 -28.53
N PRO A 58 0.63 13.24 -27.41
CA PRO A 58 0.39 13.99 -26.20
C PRO A 58 0.68 15.48 -26.40
N PRO A 59 -0.25 16.37 -26.02
CA PRO A 59 -0.07 17.80 -26.20
C PRO A 59 1.08 18.32 -25.33
N ALA A 60 1.76 19.38 -25.79
CA ALA A 60 2.85 20.01 -25.04
C ALA A 60 2.43 20.53 -23.65
N LYS A 61 1.14 20.84 -23.48
CA LYS A 61 0.53 21.16 -22.18
C LYS A 61 -0.56 20.15 -21.89
N LEU A 62 -0.48 19.53 -20.71
CA LEU A 62 -1.48 18.59 -20.22
C LEU A 62 -2.85 19.27 -20.07
N LEU A 63 -3.89 18.62 -20.60
CA LEU A 63 -5.28 19.05 -20.52
C LEU A 63 -5.97 18.32 -19.36
N ILE A 64 -5.94 18.92 -18.17
CA ILE A 64 -6.47 18.29 -16.93
C ILE A 64 -7.94 17.86 -17.08
N ASP A 65 -8.76 18.67 -17.75
CA ASP A 65 -10.19 18.39 -17.94
C ASP A 65 -10.46 17.18 -18.84
N ARG A 66 -9.43 16.67 -19.52
CA ARG A 66 -9.46 15.50 -20.40
C ARG A 66 -8.89 14.24 -19.74
N VAL A 67 -8.52 14.32 -18.47
CA VAL A 67 -8.00 13.16 -17.72
C VAL A 67 -9.16 12.36 -17.15
N GLN A 68 -9.22 11.08 -17.50
CA GLN A 68 -10.15 10.10 -16.93
C GLN A 68 -9.44 9.16 -15.96
N ARG A 69 -10.18 8.74 -14.94
CA ARG A 69 -9.69 7.84 -13.88
C ARG A 69 -10.39 6.50 -13.98
N ASN A 70 -9.61 5.45 -14.20
CA ASN A 70 -10.08 4.08 -14.12
C ASN A 70 -9.61 3.44 -12.82
N ILE A 71 -10.54 3.10 -11.93
CA ILE A 71 -10.24 2.51 -10.63
C ILE A 71 -10.40 1.00 -10.72
N LEU A 72 -9.35 0.25 -10.39
CA LEU A 72 -9.40 -1.22 -10.31
C LEU A 72 -10.08 -1.66 -9.01
N ALA A 73 -11.40 -1.43 -8.93
CA ALA A 73 -12.20 -1.64 -7.72
C ALA A 73 -12.28 -3.11 -7.29
N ASP A 74 -12.19 -4.05 -8.22
CA ASP A 74 -12.35 -5.49 -7.97
C ASP A 74 -11.12 -6.14 -7.32
N LYS A 75 -9.97 -5.47 -7.33
CA LYS A 75 -8.71 -5.99 -6.76
C LYS A 75 -8.11 -5.01 -5.74
N PRO A 76 -8.79 -4.75 -4.61
CA PRO A 76 -8.26 -3.90 -3.57
C PRO A 76 -7.04 -4.56 -2.90
N SER A 77 -6.02 -3.76 -2.63
CA SER A 77 -4.90 -4.16 -1.77
C SER A 77 -5.26 -3.85 -0.32
N VAL A 78 -5.41 -4.87 0.53
CA VAL A 78 -5.83 -4.70 1.92
C VAL A 78 -4.68 -5.01 2.87
N THR A 79 -4.32 -4.05 3.71
CA THR A 79 -3.36 -4.23 4.81
C THR A 79 -4.08 -4.04 6.14
N LYS A 80 -3.88 -4.95 7.08
CA LYS A 80 -4.46 -4.89 8.43
C LYS A 80 -3.36 -4.72 9.46
N PHE A 81 -3.60 -3.85 10.43
CA PHE A 81 -2.69 -3.57 11.53
C PHE A 81 -3.38 -3.97 12.84
N PRO A 82 -2.80 -4.86 13.65
CA PRO A 82 -3.35 -5.18 14.97
C PRO A 82 -3.30 -3.95 15.88
N ILE A 83 -4.42 -3.65 16.55
CA ILE A 83 -4.51 -2.56 17.54
C ILE A 83 -5.32 -3.01 18.77
N ASN A 84 -5.18 -2.30 19.89
CA ASN A 84 -6.05 -2.49 21.04
C ASN A 84 -7.32 -1.62 20.92
N PHE A 85 -8.47 -2.25 20.72
CA PHE A 85 -9.79 -1.57 20.68
C PHE A 85 -10.36 -1.25 22.06
N HIS A 86 -9.85 -1.90 23.10
CA HIS A 86 -10.26 -1.73 24.48
C HIS A 86 -9.00 -1.35 25.27
N PRO A 87 -8.45 -0.14 25.05
CA PRO A 87 -7.44 0.37 25.98
C PRO A 87 -8.10 0.31 27.35
N GLU A 88 -7.60 -0.58 28.21
CA GLU A 88 -8.01 -0.68 29.60
C GLU A 88 -8.16 0.76 30.10
N THR A 89 -9.33 1.14 30.60
CA THR A 89 -9.55 2.50 31.18
C THR A 89 -8.78 2.65 32.50
N SER A 90 -7.76 1.83 32.69
CA SER A 90 -7.06 1.56 33.92
C SER A 90 -5.77 2.37 33.90
N ALA A 91 -5.76 3.42 34.71
CA ALA A 91 -4.52 3.98 35.19
C ALA A 91 -3.63 2.85 35.75
N GLY A 92 -2.55 2.49 35.04
CA GLY A 92 -1.46 1.69 35.60
C GLY A 92 -0.96 0.52 34.75
N ALA A 93 0.34 0.59 34.44
CA ALA A 93 1.31 -0.50 34.19
C ALA A 93 1.39 -1.18 32.80
N GLY A 94 2.34 -0.71 31.97
CA GLY A 94 3.54 -1.49 31.59
C GLY A 94 3.51 -2.52 30.44
N GLN A 95 4.37 -2.27 29.43
CA GLN A 95 5.07 -3.21 28.51
C GLN A 95 4.23 -3.90 27.40
N GLU A 96 4.68 -4.11 26.14
CA GLU A 96 5.98 -3.99 25.46
C GLU A 96 5.75 -4.02 23.92
N GLN A 97 6.58 -3.32 23.15
CA GLN A 97 6.61 -3.38 21.68
C GLN A 97 7.40 -4.61 21.22
N GLN A 98 6.87 -5.41 20.28
CA GLN A 98 7.67 -6.33 19.47
C GLN A 98 7.52 -6.01 17.98
N GLN A 99 8.56 -5.40 17.42
CA GLN A 99 8.88 -5.45 15.99
C GLN A 99 9.45 -6.83 15.67
N GLN A 100 8.94 -7.51 14.66
CA GLN A 100 9.66 -8.59 13.97
C GLN A 100 9.79 -8.23 12.49
N GLN A 101 11.00 -7.81 12.11
CA GLN A 101 11.51 -7.89 10.74
C GLN A 101 11.98 -9.33 10.49
N GLN A 102 11.45 -9.99 9.47
CA GLN A 102 12.05 -11.20 8.91
C GLN A 102 12.73 -10.85 7.58
N SER A 103 14.05 -10.81 7.61
CA SER A 103 14.93 -10.88 6.44
C SER A 103 15.54 -12.29 6.41
N GLY A 104 15.07 -13.14 5.51
CA GLY A 104 15.65 -14.45 5.25
C GLY A 104 16.49 -14.41 3.97
N SER A 105 17.79 -14.64 4.09
CA SER A 105 18.67 -15.00 2.96
C SER A 105 19.14 -16.46 3.17
N PRO A 106 19.09 -17.34 2.14
CA PRO A 106 19.55 -18.72 2.28
C PRO A 106 21.05 -18.83 1.95
N GLU A 107 21.86 -19.27 2.91
CA GLU A 107 23.24 -19.72 2.64
C GLU A 107 23.29 -21.22 2.38
N ASN A 108 23.91 -21.56 1.26
CA ASN A 108 24.04 -22.89 0.69
C ASN A 108 25.50 -23.34 0.93
N HIS A 109 25.74 -24.40 1.71
CA HIS A 109 27.07 -25.01 1.83
C HIS A 109 27.01 -26.53 1.59
N PRO A 110 27.89 -27.08 0.72
CA PRO A 110 27.86 -28.50 0.39
C PRO A 110 28.67 -29.35 1.37
N ASN A 111 28.09 -30.51 1.66
CA ASN A 111 28.57 -31.61 2.50
C ASN A 111 29.92 -32.16 2.01
N GLN A 112 30.96 -32.16 2.85
CA GLN A 112 32.21 -32.90 2.61
C GLN A 112 32.27 -34.13 3.52
N GLY A 113 32.45 -35.28 2.88
CA GLY A 113 32.36 -36.61 3.46
C GLY A 113 33.46 -36.94 4.47
N SER A 114 33.04 -37.71 5.47
CA SER A 114 33.85 -38.30 6.52
C SER A 114 34.78 -39.39 5.94
N LYS A 115 36.07 -39.30 6.26
CA LYS A 115 37.00 -40.46 6.25
C LYS A 115 37.09 -41.02 7.67
N PRO A 116 36.99 -42.34 7.89
CA PRO A 116 37.26 -42.93 9.21
C PRO A 116 38.78 -43.11 9.44
N ASN A 117 39.21 -42.93 10.68
CA ASN A 117 40.56 -43.22 11.17
C ASN A 117 40.58 -44.60 11.89
N PRO A 118 41.74 -45.28 12.00
CA PRO A 118 41.82 -46.73 12.17
C PRO A 118 41.87 -47.20 13.63
N ASP A 119 41.83 -48.53 13.76
CA ASP A 119 42.18 -49.35 14.92
C ASP A 119 41.15 -49.48 16.06
N GLN A 120 40.20 -50.40 15.88
CA GLN A 120 40.07 -51.65 16.65
C GLN A 120 38.99 -52.57 16.05
#